data_AF-A0A4V3H3E7-F1
#
_entry.id   AF-A0A4V3H3E7-F1
#
_cell.length_a   1.000
_cell.length_b   1.000
_cell.length_c   1.000
_cell.angle_alpha   90.00
_cell.angle_beta   90.00
_cell.angle_gamma   90.00
#
_symmetry.space_group_name_H-M   'P 1'
#
loop_
_entity.id
_entity.type
_entity.pdbx_description
1 polymer ?
#
loop_
_entity_poly.entity_id
_entity_poly.type
_entity_poly.pdbx_seq_one_letter_code
_entity_poly.pdbx_strand_id
1 'polypeptide(L)'
;MSDSDNTFAQARRENDERLLGQLDALRNGEDMQVLEPFARAYLGMFYEIEDELAPAEKVAILANREVSDAVLAGFVAALQRDDIPPPYEIGERLARDESIPGGYVVLAGMDRLMQIDPDQLEQLPDSILQSALCFHFANQTSQHDEWFDKLLADIAISAPALNGFWQGLINKNAQMLPGLRKLLDDPGCADLNREVLLPILIRWQSCKMKTFKELIFAVLRYAEHDELLQATRDMVNDPNGIKEENKRLYWLAIAFLLSPEEFAQDLSTYIGREKQKVLPLLDFMMRVSGPDAETGIELSPMMDAQLLRIIAPIFPPQEHSYGHLGGIDVNSRNVMRLFHRLATDTRSEAAEALKWLRKARVMKIYNNVIKHAEQLQKKISRDECPVPDFASYLEGLENSNDLIQRRNRFDIK
;
A
#
# COMPACT_ATOMS: atom_id res chain seq x y z
N MET A 1 -40.80 -30.47 -1.59
CA MET A 1 -40.20 -29.66 -2.66
C MET A 1 -40.30 -28.23 -2.21
N SER A 2 -39.17 -27.62 -1.94
CA SER A 2 -39.08 -26.21 -1.53
C SER A 2 -39.40 -25.31 -2.73
N ASP A 3 -39.75 -24.04 -2.48
CA ASP A 3 -40.03 -23.08 -3.56
C ASP A 3 -38.80 -22.82 -4.47
N SER A 4 -37.58 -23.02 -3.95
CA SER A 4 -36.33 -22.95 -4.71
C SER A 4 -36.16 -24.13 -5.69
N ASP A 5 -36.53 -25.35 -5.28
CA ASP A 5 -36.47 -26.54 -6.16
C ASP A 5 -37.34 -26.37 -7.41
N ASN A 6 -38.49 -25.70 -7.25
CA ASN A 6 -39.43 -25.46 -8.34
C ASN A 6 -38.91 -24.38 -9.31
N THR A 7 -38.16 -23.40 -8.78
CA THR A 7 -37.56 -22.31 -9.55
C THR A 7 -36.42 -22.81 -10.45
N PHE A 8 -35.54 -23.67 -9.93
CA PHE A 8 -34.46 -24.25 -10.74
C PHE A 8 -34.96 -25.24 -11.78
N ALA A 9 -35.98 -26.05 -11.47
CA ALA A 9 -36.58 -26.97 -12.43
C ALA A 9 -37.28 -26.25 -13.60
N GLN A 10 -37.77 -25.02 -13.37
CA GLN A 10 -38.29 -24.16 -14.42
C GLN A 10 -37.16 -23.53 -15.24
N ALA A 11 -36.17 -22.91 -14.59
CA ALA A 11 -35.02 -22.32 -15.25
C ALA A 11 -34.27 -23.33 -16.15
N ARG A 12 -34.12 -24.57 -15.67
CA ARG A 12 -33.54 -25.67 -16.45
C ARG A 12 -34.32 -25.96 -17.73
N ARG A 13 -35.64 -26.09 -17.64
CA ARG A 13 -36.49 -26.36 -18.81
C ARG A 13 -36.42 -25.23 -19.83
N GLU A 14 -36.48 -23.99 -19.38
CA GLU A 14 -36.39 -22.81 -20.26
C GLU A 14 -35.02 -22.70 -20.94
N ASN A 15 -33.94 -22.98 -20.21
CA ASN A 15 -32.59 -23.01 -20.78
C ASN A 15 -32.44 -24.14 -21.81
N ASP A 16 -32.92 -25.34 -21.50
CA ASP A 16 -32.83 -26.48 -22.39
C ASP A 16 -33.58 -26.23 -23.71
N GLU A 17 -34.83 -25.77 -23.64
CA GLU A 17 -35.65 -25.46 -24.82
C GLU A 17 -34.99 -24.39 -25.70
N ARG A 18 -34.35 -23.40 -25.08
CA ARG A 18 -33.70 -22.30 -25.78
C ARG A 18 -32.34 -22.69 -26.39
N LEU A 19 -31.57 -23.54 -25.71
CA LEU A 19 -30.14 -23.73 -25.99
C LEU A 19 -29.78 -25.02 -26.70
N LEU A 20 -30.65 -26.04 -26.71
CA LEU A 20 -30.39 -27.29 -27.41
C LEU A 20 -30.11 -27.11 -28.91
N GLY A 21 -30.67 -26.07 -29.53
CA GLY A 21 -30.40 -25.72 -30.94
C GLY A 21 -29.09 -24.97 -31.18
N GLN A 22 -28.33 -24.64 -30.13
CA GLN A 22 -27.16 -23.75 -30.16
C GLN A 22 -25.90 -24.41 -29.58
N LEU A 23 -25.88 -25.74 -29.45
CA LEU A 23 -24.81 -26.48 -28.76
C LEU A 23 -23.41 -26.18 -29.33
N ASP A 24 -23.28 -26.02 -30.65
CA ASP A 24 -21.98 -25.73 -31.26
C ASP A 24 -21.50 -24.31 -30.95
N ALA A 25 -22.40 -23.32 -31.00
CA ALA A 25 -22.09 -21.94 -30.61
C ALA A 25 -21.70 -21.84 -29.13
N LEU A 26 -22.37 -22.62 -28.26
CA LEU A 26 -22.01 -22.76 -26.85
C LEU A 26 -20.62 -23.36 -26.68
N ARG A 27 -20.33 -24.51 -27.33
CA ARG A 27 -19.03 -25.19 -27.26
C ARG A 27 -17.88 -24.32 -27.72
N ASN A 28 -18.11 -23.48 -28.73
CA ASN A 28 -17.11 -22.58 -29.28
C ASN A 28 -16.94 -21.28 -28.49
N GLY A 29 -17.73 -21.05 -27.44
CA GLY A 29 -17.64 -19.83 -26.64
C GLY A 29 -18.07 -18.57 -27.39
N GLU A 30 -18.98 -18.69 -28.37
CA GLU A 30 -19.31 -17.59 -29.29
C GLU A 30 -20.14 -16.48 -28.62
N ASP A 31 -21.02 -16.83 -27.67
CA ASP A 31 -21.93 -15.91 -26.99
C ASP A 31 -21.65 -15.81 -25.48
N MET A 32 -20.89 -14.79 -25.10
CA MET A 32 -20.53 -14.48 -23.70
C MET A 32 -21.74 -14.14 -22.83
N GLN A 33 -22.79 -13.53 -23.39
CA GLN A 33 -23.98 -13.15 -22.62
C GLN A 33 -24.81 -14.39 -22.28
N VAL A 34 -24.88 -15.35 -23.21
CA VAL A 34 -25.55 -16.62 -22.95
C VAL A 34 -24.78 -17.48 -21.95
N LEU A 35 -23.45 -17.41 -21.94
CA LEU A 35 -22.59 -18.17 -21.01
C LEU A 35 -22.53 -17.57 -19.59
N GLU A 36 -22.70 -16.25 -19.44
CA GLU A 36 -22.54 -15.55 -18.15
C GLU A 36 -23.37 -16.13 -17.00
N PRO A 37 -24.69 -16.41 -17.14
CA PRO A 37 -25.47 -16.99 -16.05
C PRO A 37 -24.93 -18.34 -15.57
N PHE A 38 -24.43 -19.18 -16.49
CA PHE A 38 -23.83 -20.46 -16.13
C PHE A 38 -22.46 -20.28 -15.47
N ALA A 39 -21.66 -19.32 -15.94
CA ALA A 39 -20.37 -19.02 -15.34
C ALA A 39 -20.54 -18.51 -13.90
N ARG A 40 -21.56 -17.69 -13.65
CA ARG A 40 -21.93 -17.25 -12.30
C ARG A 40 -22.38 -18.41 -11.40
N ALA A 41 -23.12 -19.37 -11.93
CA ALA A 41 -23.45 -20.58 -11.18
C ALA A 41 -22.22 -21.43 -10.87
N TYR A 42 -21.36 -21.64 -11.86
CA TYR A 42 -20.08 -22.33 -11.70
C TYR A 42 -19.25 -21.71 -10.57
N LEU A 43 -19.17 -20.36 -10.55
CA LEU A 43 -18.43 -19.58 -9.57
C LEU A 43 -19.14 -19.42 -8.21
N GLY A 44 -20.33 -20.00 -8.02
CA GLY A 44 -21.06 -19.95 -6.74
C GLY A 44 -21.68 -18.59 -6.42
N MET A 45 -22.04 -17.80 -7.45
CA MET A 45 -22.60 -16.45 -7.27
C MET A 45 -24.11 -16.42 -7.00
N PHE A 46 -24.76 -17.59 -6.88
CA PHE A 46 -26.19 -17.70 -6.54
C PHE A 46 -26.33 -18.28 -5.14
N TYR A 47 -26.91 -17.51 -4.22
CA TYR A 47 -27.11 -17.91 -2.82
C TYR A 47 -28.02 -19.13 -2.67
N GLU A 48 -28.87 -19.39 -3.67
CA GLU A 48 -29.81 -20.52 -3.68
C GLU A 48 -29.15 -21.83 -4.12
N ILE A 49 -27.91 -21.80 -4.64
CA ILE A 49 -27.13 -22.98 -4.99
C ILE A 49 -26.20 -23.31 -3.82
N GLU A 50 -26.24 -24.55 -3.35
CA GLU A 50 -25.38 -25.03 -2.27
C GLU A 50 -23.90 -24.82 -2.61
N ASP A 51 -23.17 -24.16 -1.70
CA ASP A 51 -21.77 -23.81 -1.89
C ASP A 51 -20.87 -25.05 -2.01
N GLU A 52 -21.25 -26.14 -1.34
CA GLU A 52 -20.53 -27.42 -1.27
C GLU A 52 -20.55 -28.21 -2.58
N LEU A 53 -21.44 -27.89 -3.52
CA LEU A 53 -21.48 -28.57 -4.83
C LEU A 53 -20.22 -28.30 -5.64
N ALA A 54 -19.79 -29.27 -6.43
CA ALA A 54 -18.68 -29.05 -7.35
C ALA A 54 -19.09 -28.01 -8.43
N PRO A 55 -18.16 -27.16 -8.92
CA PRO A 55 -18.49 -26.11 -9.90
C PRO A 55 -19.28 -26.60 -11.13
N ALA A 56 -18.92 -27.77 -11.68
CA ALA A 56 -19.63 -28.37 -12.81
C ALA A 56 -21.05 -28.84 -12.45
N GLU A 57 -21.28 -29.28 -11.22
CA GLU A 57 -22.60 -29.68 -10.73
C GLU A 57 -23.53 -28.48 -10.58
N LYS A 58 -22.98 -27.32 -10.18
CA LYS A 58 -23.74 -26.05 -10.13
C LYS A 58 -24.27 -25.65 -11.50
N VAL A 59 -23.52 -25.89 -12.57
CA VAL A 59 -23.98 -25.69 -13.95
C VAL A 59 -25.08 -26.68 -14.33
N ALA A 60 -25.00 -27.93 -13.88
CA ALA A 60 -25.97 -28.99 -14.15
C ALA A 60 -27.34 -28.78 -13.46
N ILE A 61 -27.43 -27.88 -12.48
CA ILE A 61 -28.71 -27.43 -11.91
C ILE A 61 -29.49 -26.60 -12.94
N LEU A 62 -28.79 -25.82 -13.77
CA LEU A 62 -29.40 -24.86 -14.69
C LEU A 62 -29.68 -25.41 -16.10
N ALA A 63 -29.21 -26.61 -16.42
CA ALA A 63 -29.30 -27.20 -17.76
C ALA A 63 -29.27 -28.73 -17.74
N ASN A 64 -29.74 -29.36 -18.81
CA ASN A 64 -29.50 -30.77 -19.08
C ASN A 64 -28.03 -31.04 -19.39
N ARG A 65 -27.67 -32.33 -19.40
CA ARG A 65 -26.29 -32.77 -19.60
C ARG A 65 -25.66 -32.24 -20.90
N GLU A 66 -26.39 -32.27 -22.02
CA GLU A 66 -25.83 -31.86 -23.31
C GLU A 66 -25.51 -30.37 -23.35
N VAL A 67 -26.40 -29.54 -22.80
CA VAL A 67 -26.20 -28.09 -22.69
C VAL A 67 -25.10 -27.79 -21.66
N SER A 68 -25.09 -28.46 -20.50
CA SER A 68 -24.03 -28.28 -19.50
C SER A 68 -22.64 -28.65 -20.05
N ASP A 69 -22.50 -29.77 -20.75
CA ASP A 69 -21.24 -30.20 -21.37
C ASP A 69 -20.79 -29.16 -22.43
N ALA A 70 -21.73 -28.63 -23.22
CA ALA A 70 -21.45 -27.59 -24.20
C ALA A 70 -21.01 -26.27 -23.55
N VAL A 71 -21.66 -25.85 -22.47
CA VAL A 71 -21.32 -24.65 -21.70
C VAL A 71 -19.93 -24.75 -21.08
N LEU A 72 -19.60 -25.89 -20.44
CA LEU A 72 -18.29 -26.10 -19.82
C LEU A 72 -17.15 -26.09 -20.86
N ALA A 73 -17.38 -26.65 -22.05
CA ALA A 73 -16.45 -26.53 -23.18
C ALA A 73 -16.34 -25.07 -23.65
N GLY A 74 -17.48 -24.36 -23.71
CA GLY A 74 -17.58 -22.96 -24.06
C GLY A 74 -16.76 -22.02 -23.18
N PHE A 75 -16.70 -22.28 -21.87
CA PHE A 75 -15.86 -21.49 -20.96
C PHE A 75 -14.38 -21.56 -21.32
N VAL A 76 -13.89 -22.75 -21.67
CA VAL A 76 -12.49 -22.94 -22.07
C VAL A 76 -12.23 -22.35 -23.46
N ALA A 77 -13.14 -22.56 -24.42
CA ALA A 77 -13.03 -22.01 -25.77
C ALA A 77 -13.04 -20.46 -25.77
N ALA A 78 -13.81 -19.86 -24.86
CA ALA A 78 -13.88 -18.42 -24.68
C ALA A 78 -12.53 -17.76 -24.37
N LEU A 79 -11.57 -18.49 -23.78
CA LEU A 79 -10.21 -17.99 -23.51
C LEU A 79 -9.39 -17.73 -24.78
N GLN A 80 -9.84 -18.20 -25.94
CA GLN A 80 -9.17 -18.00 -27.24
C GLN A 80 -9.69 -16.79 -28.02
N ARG A 81 -10.63 -16.03 -27.44
CA ARG A 81 -11.23 -14.87 -28.10
C ARG A 81 -10.31 -13.66 -28.10
N ASP A 82 -10.38 -12.90 -29.18
CA ASP A 82 -9.61 -11.68 -29.40
C ASP A 82 -10.33 -10.41 -28.91
N ASP A 83 -11.62 -10.50 -28.55
CA ASP A 83 -12.45 -9.39 -28.08
C ASP A 83 -12.52 -9.26 -26.55
N ILE A 84 -11.71 -10.03 -25.81
CA ILE A 84 -11.57 -9.88 -24.36
C ILE A 84 -10.91 -8.53 -24.06
N PRO A 85 -11.54 -7.65 -23.26
CA PRO A 85 -11.01 -6.32 -23.02
C PRO A 85 -9.66 -6.38 -22.30
N PRO A 86 -8.70 -5.52 -22.66
CA PRO A 86 -7.41 -5.47 -21.97
C PRO A 86 -7.55 -4.89 -20.56
N PRO A 87 -6.55 -5.08 -19.67
CA PRO A 87 -6.57 -4.60 -18.28
C PRO A 87 -7.05 -3.15 -18.09
N TYR A 88 -6.55 -2.23 -18.92
CA TYR A 88 -6.94 -0.82 -18.86
C TYR A 88 -8.44 -0.59 -19.09
N GLU A 89 -9.02 -1.28 -20.08
CA GLU A 89 -10.44 -1.15 -20.37
C GLU A 89 -11.31 -1.78 -19.28
N ILE A 90 -10.88 -2.91 -18.70
CA ILE A 90 -11.55 -3.52 -17.54
C ILE A 90 -11.62 -2.51 -16.39
N GLY A 91 -10.51 -1.83 -16.10
CA GLY A 91 -10.46 -0.80 -15.06
C GLY A 91 -11.35 0.41 -15.36
N GLU A 92 -11.39 0.88 -16.61
CA GLU A 92 -12.28 1.97 -17.00
C GLU A 92 -13.77 1.61 -16.86
N ARG A 93 -14.16 0.41 -17.32
CA ARG A 93 -15.55 -0.07 -17.23
C ARG A 93 -15.98 -0.26 -15.78
N LEU A 94 -15.12 -0.86 -14.95
CA LEU A 94 -15.37 -1.01 -13.52
C LEU A 94 -15.57 0.35 -12.83
N ALA A 95 -14.75 1.36 -13.16
CA ALA A 95 -14.93 2.70 -12.59
C ALA A 95 -16.26 3.38 -12.97
N ARG A 96 -16.87 2.97 -14.09
CA ARG A 96 -18.16 3.46 -14.57
C ARG A 96 -19.35 2.61 -14.09
N ASP A 97 -19.10 1.58 -13.28
CA ASP A 97 -20.12 0.60 -12.87
C ASP A 97 -20.76 -0.11 -14.08
N GLU A 98 -19.98 -0.29 -15.15
CA GLU A 98 -20.43 -0.98 -16.36
C GLU A 98 -20.24 -2.49 -16.20
N SER A 99 -21.30 -3.25 -16.50
CA SER A 99 -21.25 -4.72 -16.48
C SER A 99 -20.24 -5.24 -17.50
N ILE A 100 -19.45 -6.24 -17.10
CA ILE A 100 -18.53 -6.96 -17.97
C ILE A 100 -18.85 -8.47 -17.93
N PRO A 101 -19.95 -8.92 -18.57
CA PRO A 101 -20.44 -10.30 -18.46
C PRO A 101 -19.38 -11.35 -18.81
N GLY A 102 -18.56 -11.07 -19.83
CA GLY A 102 -17.46 -11.95 -20.24
C GLY A 102 -16.43 -12.20 -19.15
N GLY A 103 -16.32 -11.33 -18.13
CA GLY A 103 -15.40 -11.54 -17.02
C GLY A 103 -15.70 -12.81 -16.24
N TYR A 104 -16.97 -13.12 -15.96
CA TYR A 104 -17.33 -14.36 -15.27
C TYR A 104 -17.00 -15.60 -16.12
N VAL A 105 -17.24 -15.51 -17.43
CA VAL A 105 -16.95 -16.60 -18.38
C VAL A 105 -15.45 -16.89 -18.44
N VAL A 106 -14.62 -15.83 -18.50
CA VAL A 106 -13.16 -15.97 -18.44
C VAL A 106 -12.72 -16.62 -17.13
N LEU A 107 -13.22 -16.19 -15.98
CA LEU A 107 -12.85 -16.79 -14.68
C LEU A 107 -13.23 -18.26 -14.59
N ALA A 108 -14.45 -18.62 -15.01
CA ALA A 108 -14.89 -20.02 -15.07
C ALA A 108 -14.04 -20.84 -16.05
N GLY A 109 -13.63 -20.24 -17.17
CA GLY A 109 -12.72 -20.85 -18.14
C GLY A 109 -11.34 -21.14 -17.57
N MET A 110 -10.77 -20.18 -16.84
CA MET A 110 -9.45 -20.32 -16.20
C MET A 110 -9.44 -21.44 -15.15
N ASP A 111 -10.43 -21.47 -14.25
CA ASP A 111 -10.57 -22.53 -13.26
C ASP A 111 -10.80 -23.89 -13.93
N ARG A 112 -11.69 -23.93 -14.94
CA ARG A 112 -11.95 -25.17 -15.67
C ARG A 112 -10.72 -25.70 -16.39
N LEU A 113 -9.95 -24.82 -17.03
CA LEU A 113 -8.72 -25.19 -17.73
C LEU A 113 -7.67 -25.72 -16.75
N MET A 114 -7.48 -25.04 -15.62
CA MET A 114 -6.57 -25.49 -14.56
C MET A 114 -6.95 -26.90 -14.05
N GLN A 115 -8.23 -27.25 -13.99
CA GLN A 115 -8.68 -28.57 -13.55
C GLN A 115 -8.43 -29.69 -14.57
N ILE A 116 -8.53 -29.39 -15.88
CA ILE A 116 -8.49 -30.43 -16.93
C ILE A 116 -7.15 -30.53 -17.64
N ASP A 117 -6.44 -29.42 -17.79
CA ASP A 117 -5.15 -29.32 -18.48
C ASP A 117 -4.34 -28.10 -17.96
N PRO A 118 -3.68 -28.24 -16.79
CA PRO A 118 -2.87 -27.16 -16.21
C PRO A 118 -1.78 -26.64 -17.15
N ASP A 119 -1.19 -27.52 -17.96
CA ASP A 119 -0.06 -27.18 -18.84
C ASP A 119 -0.51 -26.27 -20.00
N GLN A 120 -1.78 -26.35 -20.40
CA GLN A 120 -2.34 -25.49 -21.43
C GLN A 120 -2.56 -24.05 -20.93
N LEU A 121 -2.66 -23.82 -19.63
CA LEU A 121 -2.80 -22.48 -19.05
C LEU A 121 -1.57 -21.61 -19.33
N GLU A 122 -0.37 -22.20 -19.27
CA GLU A 122 0.89 -21.52 -19.60
C GLU A 122 1.02 -21.18 -21.10
N GLN A 123 0.17 -21.77 -21.96
CA GLN A 123 0.16 -21.53 -23.41
C GLN A 123 -0.85 -20.46 -23.82
N LEU A 124 -1.65 -19.95 -22.89
CA LEU A 124 -2.59 -18.86 -23.18
C LEU A 124 -1.82 -17.57 -23.50
N PRO A 125 -2.36 -16.70 -24.37
CA PRO A 125 -1.74 -15.41 -24.62
C PRO A 125 -1.67 -14.57 -23.33
N ASP A 126 -0.55 -13.88 -23.10
CA ASP A 126 -0.36 -13.00 -21.94
C ASP A 126 -1.51 -12.02 -21.75
N SER A 127 -2.09 -11.49 -22.83
CA SER A 127 -3.24 -10.57 -22.77
C SER A 127 -4.45 -11.19 -22.08
N ILE A 128 -4.68 -12.50 -22.26
CA ILE A 128 -5.77 -13.23 -21.62
C ILE A 128 -5.46 -13.45 -20.14
N LEU A 129 -4.23 -13.87 -19.82
CA LEU A 129 -3.79 -14.07 -18.44
C LEU A 129 -3.88 -12.78 -17.62
N GLN A 130 -3.43 -11.66 -18.21
CA GLN A 130 -3.52 -10.33 -17.62
C GLN A 130 -4.97 -9.90 -17.40
N SER A 131 -5.85 -10.09 -18.38
CA SER A 131 -7.27 -9.76 -18.25
C SER A 131 -7.98 -10.63 -17.21
N ALA A 132 -7.67 -11.93 -17.15
CA ALA A 132 -8.21 -12.84 -16.14
C ALA A 132 -7.88 -12.39 -14.71
N LEU A 133 -6.62 -11.99 -14.46
CA LEU A 133 -6.20 -11.44 -13.17
C LEU A 133 -6.99 -10.18 -12.80
N CYS A 134 -7.25 -9.29 -13.77
CA CYS A 134 -8.05 -8.09 -13.54
C CYS A 134 -9.52 -8.40 -13.29
N PHE A 135 -10.09 -9.39 -13.99
CA PHE A 135 -11.47 -9.84 -13.76
C PHE A 135 -11.68 -10.43 -12.37
N HIS A 136 -10.70 -11.15 -11.83
CA HIS A 136 -10.77 -11.68 -10.47
C HIS A 136 -10.99 -10.53 -9.47
N PHE A 137 -10.22 -9.44 -9.61
CA PHE A 137 -10.39 -8.26 -8.77
C PHE A 137 -11.66 -7.44 -9.07
N ALA A 138 -12.11 -7.39 -10.32
CA ALA A 138 -13.30 -6.65 -10.70
C ALA A 138 -14.60 -7.32 -10.23
N ASN A 139 -14.67 -8.65 -10.34
CA ASN A 139 -15.89 -9.43 -10.10
C ASN A 139 -16.01 -9.98 -8.67
N GLN A 140 -14.95 -9.89 -7.84
CA GLN A 140 -14.95 -10.25 -6.42
C GLN A 140 -15.53 -11.65 -6.15
N THR A 141 -15.03 -12.65 -6.87
CA THR A 141 -15.43 -14.05 -6.66
C THR A 141 -14.96 -14.53 -5.28
N SER A 142 -15.77 -15.36 -4.62
CA SER A 142 -15.44 -15.95 -3.32
C SER A 142 -14.61 -17.23 -3.42
N GLN A 143 -14.37 -17.73 -4.64
CA GLN A 143 -13.62 -18.96 -4.88
C GLN A 143 -12.11 -18.72 -4.77
N HIS A 144 -11.43 -19.68 -4.14
CA HIS A 144 -9.97 -19.70 -4.12
C HIS A 144 -9.47 -20.32 -5.43
N ASP A 145 -8.81 -19.49 -6.22
CA ASP A 145 -8.38 -19.80 -7.58
C ASP A 145 -6.89 -20.18 -7.59
N GLU A 146 -6.54 -21.47 -7.72
CA GLU A 146 -5.12 -21.90 -7.78
C GLU A 146 -4.36 -21.21 -8.93
N TRP A 147 -5.05 -21.00 -10.05
CA TRP A 147 -4.52 -20.26 -11.19
C TRP A 147 -4.20 -18.81 -10.85
N PHE A 148 -4.98 -18.17 -9.97
CA PHE A 148 -4.80 -16.77 -9.62
C PHE A 148 -3.50 -16.56 -8.87
N ASP A 149 -3.20 -17.40 -7.87
CA ASP A 149 -1.97 -17.25 -7.08
C ASP A 149 -0.73 -17.53 -7.95
N LYS A 150 -0.81 -18.48 -8.90
CA LYS A 150 0.25 -18.71 -9.91
C LYS A 150 0.49 -17.48 -10.78
N LEU A 151 -0.58 -16.89 -11.34
CA LEU A 151 -0.45 -15.69 -12.18
C LEU A 151 -0.01 -14.46 -11.40
N LEU A 152 -0.43 -14.32 -10.13
CA LEU A 152 -0.02 -13.21 -9.30
C LEU A 152 1.49 -13.26 -9.01
N ALA A 153 2.04 -14.46 -8.80
CA ALA A 153 3.46 -14.69 -8.59
C ALA A 153 4.31 -14.45 -9.85
N ASP A 154 3.74 -14.57 -11.06
CA ASP A 154 4.42 -14.24 -12.30
C ASP A 154 4.40 -12.73 -12.57
N ILE A 155 5.49 -12.05 -12.23
CA ILE A 155 5.66 -10.59 -12.38
C ILE A 155 5.49 -10.12 -13.82
N ALA A 156 5.90 -10.93 -14.81
CA ALA A 156 5.79 -10.57 -16.22
C ALA A 156 4.33 -10.44 -16.67
N ILE A 157 3.42 -11.16 -16.00
CA ILE A 157 1.98 -11.09 -16.21
C ILE A 157 1.33 -10.09 -15.24
N SER A 158 1.59 -10.21 -13.94
CA SER A 158 0.86 -9.49 -12.91
C SER A 158 1.18 -7.99 -12.87
N ALA A 159 2.43 -7.58 -13.10
CA ALA A 159 2.79 -6.16 -13.05
C ALA A 159 2.15 -5.35 -14.20
N PRO A 160 2.21 -5.77 -15.49
CA PRO A 160 1.48 -5.09 -16.56
C PRO A 160 -0.04 -5.10 -16.37
N ALA A 161 -0.61 -6.22 -15.89
CA ALA A 161 -2.03 -6.35 -15.61
C ALA A 161 -2.50 -5.31 -14.59
N LEU A 162 -1.88 -5.29 -13.41
CA LEU A 162 -2.24 -4.37 -12.32
C LEU A 162 -1.99 -2.92 -12.69
N ASN A 163 -0.86 -2.60 -13.33
CA ASN A 163 -0.58 -1.24 -13.77
C ASN A 163 -1.61 -0.73 -14.78
N GLY A 164 -2.00 -1.57 -15.76
CA GLY A 164 -3.03 -1.22 -16.73
C GLY A 164 -4.41 -1.04 -16.08
N PHE A 165 -4.83 -2.02 -15.28
CA PHE A 165 -6.12 -2.02 -14.58
C PHE A 165 -6.29 -0.83 -13.66
N TRP A 166 -5.29 -0.58 -12.79
CA TRP A 166 -5.33 0.56 -11.88
C TRP A 166 -5.20 1.88 -12.62
N GLN A 167 -4.47 1.95 -13.74
CA GLN A 167 -4.47 3.16 -14.57
C GLN A 167 -5.86 3.49 -15.12
N GLY A 168 -6.61 2.48 -15.59
CA GLY A 168 -8.01 2.66 -16.03
C GLY A 168 -8.90 3.23 -14.92
N LEU A 169 -8.77 2.69 -13.70
CA LEU A 169 -9.48 3.17 -12.51
C LEU A 169 -9.09 4.60 -12.11
N ILE A 170 -7.78 4.90 -12.05
CA ILE A 170 -7.24 6.21 -11.67
C ILE A 170 -7.70 7.28 -12.66
N ASN A 171 -7.68 7.00 -13.96
CA ASN A 171 -8.12 7.92 -15.01
C ASN A 171 -9.60 8.31 -14.91
N LYS A 172 -10.40 7.51 -14.19
CA LYS A 172 -11.81 7.80 -13.88
C LYS A 172 -12.04 8.26 -12.43
N ASN A 173 -10.98 8.68 -11.74
CA ASN A 173 -11.02 9.17 -10.36
C ASN A 173 -11.55 8.15 -9.34
N ALA A 174 -11.25 6.87 -9.54
CA ALA A 174 -11.61 5.82 -8.58
C ALA A 174 -11.09 6.16 -7.18
N GLN A 175 -11.93 5.89 -6.18
CA GLN A 175 -11.64 6.14 -4.77
C GLN A 175 -10.90 4.98 -4.09
N MET A 176 -10.88 3.82 -4.76
CA MET A 176 -10.25 2.60 -4.27
C MET A 176 -9.69 1.82 -5.46
N LEU A 177 -8.59 1.11 -5.23
CA LEU A 177 -7.99 0.18 -6.17
C LEU A 177 -8.20 -1.25 -5.66
N PRO A 178 -9.05 -2.06 -6.32
CA PRO A 178 -9.22 -3.46 -5.98
C PRO A 178 -7.87 -4.21 -5.97
N GLY A 179 -7.69 -5.12 -5.02
CA GLY A 179 -6.45 -5.88 -4.87
C GLY A 179 -5.31 -5.17 -4.13
N LEU A 180 -5.30 -3.83 -4.06
CA LEU A 180 -4.20 -3.09 -3.44
C LEU A 180 -3.94 -3.51 -1.99
N ARG A 181 -5.01 -3.72 -1.21
CA ARG A 181 -4.87 -4.13 0.19
C ARG A 181 -4.24 -5.52 0.34
N LYS A 182 -4.58 -6.47 -0.56
CA LYS A 182 -3.96 -7.80 -0.58
C LYS A 182 -2.45 -7.67 -0.81
N LEU A 183 -2.04 -6.85 -1.77
CA LEU A 183 -0.62 -6.62 -2.08
C LEU A 183 0.15 -5.97 -0.93
N LEU A 184 -0.48 -5.01 -0.22
CA LEU A 184 0.16 -4.32 0.91
C LEU A 184 0.27 -5.20 2.17
N ASP A 185 -0.66 -6.15 2.36
CA ASP A 185 -0.73 -6.99 3.56
C ASP A 185 0.01 -8.33 3.40
N ASP A 186 0.28 -8.78 2.17
CA ASP A 186 0.92 -10.07 1.88
C ASP A 186 2.44 -9.91 1.62
N PRO A 187 3.32 -10.41 2.52
CA PRO A 187 4.76 -10.40 2.30
C PRO A 187 5.21 -11.17 1.05
N GLY A 188 4.41 -12.14 0.58
CA GLY A 188 4.67 -12.90 -0.66
C GLY A 188 4.60 -12.03 -1.92
N CYS A 189 4.01 -10.84 -1.84
CA CYS A 189 3.91 -9.89 -2.95
C CYS A 189 5.10 -8.92 -3.03
N ALA A 190 6.21 -9.14 -2.31
CA ALA A 190 7.32 -8.17 -2.23
C ALA A 190 7.91 -7.78 -3.60
N ASP A 191 8.22 -8.75 -4.46
CA ASP A 191 8.79 -8.46 -5.79
C ASP A 191 7.78 -7.77 -6.72
N LEU A 192 6.51 -8.17 -6.66
CA LEU A 192 5.44 -7.48 -7.39
C LEU A 192 5.26 -6.04 -6.88
N ASN A 193 5.32 -5.82 -5.57
CA ASN A 193 5.21 -4.50 -4.95
C ASN A 193 6.32 -3.54 -5.41
N ARG A 194 7.54 -4.04 -5.64
CA ARG A 194 8.64 -3.25 -6.21
C ARG A 194 8.28 -2.66 -7.58
N GLU A 195 7.61 -3.44 -8.43
CA GLU A 195 7.26 -3.05 -9.80
C GLU A 195 6.05 -2.11 -9.89
N VAL A 196 5.05 -2.27 -9.02
CA VAL A 196 3.74 -1.60 -9.20
C VAL A 196 3.51 -0.40 -8.29
N LEU A 197 4.08 -0.37 -7.09
CA LEU A 197 3.65 0.62 -6.08
C LEU A 197 4.14 2.05 -6.39
N LEU A 198 5.36 2.23 -6.89
CA LEU A 198 5.89 3.55 -7.22
C LEU A 198 5.11 4.21 -8.37
N PRO A 199 4.84 3.54 -9.51
CA PRO A 199 3.98 4.08 -10.56
C PRO A 199 2.61 4.54 -10.06
N ILE A 200 1.99 3.78 -9.15
CA ILE A 200 0.68 4.13 -8.56
C ILE A 200 0.80 5.35 -7.66
N LEU A 201 1.81 5.41 -6.80
CA LEU A 201 2.03 6.54 -5.90
C LEU A 201 2.19 7.86 -6.69
N ILE A 202 2.86 7.80 -7.84
CA ILE A 202 3.05 8.95 -8.74
C ILE A 202 1.72 9.32 -9.43
N ARG A 203 0.96 8.36 -9.95
CA ARG A 203 -0.24 8.64 -10.76
C ARG A 203 -1.48 8.95 -9.92
N TRP A 204 -1.67 8.27 -8.79
CA TRP A 204 -2.89 8.36 -7.98
C TRP A 204 -2.83 9.48 -6.93
N GLN A 205 -2.55 10.70 -7.39
CA GLN A 205 -2.45 11.88 -6.51
C GLN A 205 -3.77 12.26 -5.83
N SER A 206 -4.91 11.75 -6.30
CA SER A 206 -6.24 11.99 -5.72
C SER A 206 -6.64 11.02 -4.59
N CYS A 207 -5.81 10.01 -4.27
CA CYS A 207 -6.13 9.04 -3.22
C CYS A 207 -6.30 9.69 -1.84
N LYS A 208 -7.07 9.05 -0.95
CA LYS A 208 -7.24 9.54 0.43
C LYS A 208 -5.90 9.52 1.19
N MET A 209 -5.72 10.47 2.11
CA MET A 209 -4.49 10.61 2.90
C MET A 209 -4.07 9.33 3.63
N LYS A 210 -5.03 8.51 4.11
CA LYS A 210 -4.75 7.21 4.74
C LYS A 210 -4.03 6.28 3.76
N THR A 211 -4.61 6.08 2.58
CA THR A 211 -4.05 5.24 1.50
C THR A 211 -2.72 5.79 1.00
N PHE A 212 -2.61 7.11 0.85
CA PHE A 212 -1.36 7.76 0.47
C PHE A 212 -0.21 7.44 1.45
N LYS A 213 -0.47 7.51 2.76
CA LYS A 213 0.54 7.14 3.77
C LYS A 213 0.91 5.67 3.67
N GLU A 214 -0.06 4.77 3.53
CA GLU A 214 0.19 3.34 3.35
C GLU A 214 1.09 3.07 2.13
N LEU A 215 0.80 3.72 1.00
CA LEU A 215 1.61 3.65 -0.22
C LEU A 215 3.03 4.17 -0.02
N ILE A 216 3.21 5.32 0.63
CA ILE A 216 4.56 5.86 0.90
C ILE A 216 5.41 4.86 1.68
N PHE A 217 4.86 4.29 2.76
CA PHE A 217 5.63 3.37 3.59
C PHE A 217 5.97 2.08 2.82
N ALA A 218 5.06 1.59 2.00
CA ALA A 218 5.31 0.42 1.17
C ALA A 218 6.34 0.73 0.06
N VAL A 219 6.25 1.89 -0.59
CA VAL A 219 7.22 2.31 -1.61
C VAL A 219 8.62 2.51 -1.01
N LEU A 220 8.75 3.11 0.18
CA LEU A 220 10.03 3.21 0.89
C LEU A 220 10.65 1.85 1.23
N ARG A 221 9.81 0.83 1.42
CA ARG A 221 10.22 -0.54 1.75
C ARG A 221 10.63 -1.34 0.53
N TYR A 222 9.88 -1.24 -0.56
CA TYR A 222 10.02 -2.17 -1.69
C TYR A 222 10.67 -1.56 -2.94
N ALA A 223 10.49 -0.25 -3.19
CA ALA A 223 11.00 0.38 -4.40
C ALA A 223 12.51 0.65 -4.30
N GLU A 224 13.16 0.69 -5.47
CA GLU A 224 14.56 1.11 -5.57
C GLU A 224 14.69 2.59 -5.17
N HIS A 225 15.59 2.87 -4.22
CA HIS A 225 15.71 4.21 -3.62
C HIS A 225 16.14 5.28 -4.63
N ASP A 226 16.96 4.92 -5.62
CA ASP A 226 17.37 5.83 -6.70
C ASP A 226 16.19 6.22 -7.60
N GLU A 227 15.32 5.28 -7.94
CA GLU A 227 14.10 5.54 -8.72
C GLU A 227 13.11 6.39 -7.92
N LEU A 228 12.94 6.09 -6.63
CA LEU A 228 12.09 6.87 -5.74
C LEU A 228 12.63 8.29 -5.56
N LEU A 229 13.94 8.48 -5.45
CA LEU A 229 14.56 9.80 -5.37
C LEU A 229 14.32 10.59 -6.66
N GLN A 230 14.47 9.96 -7.83
CA GLN A 230 14.19 10.61 -9.10
C GLN A 230 12.71 11.00 -9.24
N ALA A 231 11.80 10.09 -8.92
CA ALA A 231 10.37 10.38 -8.90
C ALA A 231 10.04 11.53 -7.93
N THR A 232 10.68 11.57 -6.77
CA THR A 232 10.47 12.63 -5.79
C THR A 232 10.98 13.98 -6.29
N ARG A 233 12.15 14.02 -6.95
CA ARG A 233 12.66 15.23 -7.62
C ARG A 233 11.65 15.77 -8.62
N ASP A 234 11.11 14.90 -9.46
CA ASP A 234 10.15 15.29 -10.49
C ASP A 234 8.86 15.83 -9.85
N MET A 235 8.34 15.14 -8.83
CA MET A 235 7.10 15.53 -8.14
C MET A 235 7.21 16.83 -7.34
N VAL A 236 8.35 17.08 -6.70
CA VAL A 236 8.58 18.29 -5.88
C VAL A 236 8.84 19.52 -6.76
N ASN A 237 9.51 19.32 -7.90
CA ASN A 237 9.88 20.39 -8.83
C ASN A 237 8.80 20.71 -9.87
N ASP A 238 7.80 19.84 -10.06
CA ASP A 238 6.67 20.11 -10.97
C ASP A 238 5.81 21.29 -10.47
N PRO A 239 5.74 22.42 -11.22
CA PRO A 239 4.90 23.56 -10.86
C PRO A 239 3.40 23.23 -10.79
N ASN A 240 2.95 22.21 -11.51
CA ASN A 240 1.58 21.72 -11.50
C ASN A 240 1.37 20.50 -10.60
N GLY A 241 2.44 20.08 -9.89
CA GLY A 241 2.52 18.81 -9.19
C GLY A 241 1.65 18.72 -7.95
N ILE A 242 2.26 18.53 -6.80
CA ILE A 242 1.54 18.16 -5.57
C ILE A 242 0.74 19.37 -5.03
N LYS A 243 -0.57 19.38 -5.30
CA LYS A 243 -1.49 20.46 -4.86
C LYS A 243 -1.84 20.40 -3.39
N GLU A 244 -1.91 19.20 -2.80
CA GLU A 244 -2.28 19.02 -1.40
C GLU A 244 -1.07 19.23 -0.48
N GLU A 245 -1.14 20.23 0.40
CA GLU A 245 -0.02 20.63 1.25
C GLU A 245 0.54 19.49 2.12
N ASN A 246 -0.35 18.64 2.65
CA ASN A 246 0.06 17.51 3.47
C ASN A 246 0.83 16.47 2.64
N LYS A 247 0.40 16.17 1.42
CA LYS A 247 1.12 15.24 0.54
C LYS A 247 2.47 15.81 0.13
N ARG A 248 2.54 17.13 -0.11
CA ARG A 248 3.79 17.81 -0.44
C ARG A 248 4.81 17.73 0.70
N LEU A 249 4.35 17.82 1.96
CA LEU A 249 5.21 17.59 3.12
C LEU A 249 5.85 16.19 3.08
N TYR A 250 5.07 15.15 2.83
CA TYR A 250 5.58 13.77 2.79
C TYR A 250 6.55 13.55 1.63
N TRP A 251 6.28 14.08 0.44
CA TRP A 251 7.22 14.01 -0.67
C TRP A 251 8.53 14.72 -0.36
N LEU A 252 8.51 15.92 0.22
CA LEU A 252 9.73 16.61 0.67
C LEU A 252 10.45 15.84 1.78
N ALA A 253 9.72 15.17 2.67
CA ALA A 253 10.29 14.34 3.71
C ALA A 253 11.00 13.10 3.12
N ILE A 254 10.42 12.45 2.12
CA ILE A 254 11.05 11.36 1.36
C ILE A 254 12.31 11.88 0.64
N ALA A 255 12.21 13.03 -0.04
CA ALA A 255 13.33 13.67 -0.72
C ALA A 255 14.51 13.90 0.23
N PHE A 256 14.22 14.43 1.42
CA PHE A 256 15.20 14.63 2.48
C PHE A 256 15.80 13.33 3.00
N LEU A 257 15.00 12.26 3.14
CA LEU A 257 15.51 10.97 3.60
C LEU A 257 16.50 10.35 2.62
N LEU A 258 16.25 10.50 1.32
CA LEU A 258 17.05 9.90 0.26
C LEU A 258 18.23 10.78 -0.17
N SER A 259 18.10 12.10 -0.06
CA SER A 259 19.12 13.08 -0.46
C SER A 259 19.10 14.31 0.48
N PRO A 260 19.57 14.16 1.74
CA PRO A 260 19.46 15.21 2.75
C PRO A 260 20.24 16.47 2.41
N GLU A 261 21.39 16.34 1.73
CA GLU A 261 22.20 17.49 1.30
C GLU A 261 21.46 18.38 0.29
N GLU A 262 20.65 17.77 -0.57
CA GLU A 262 19.87 18.44 -1.59
C GLU A 262 18.61 19.08 -0.99
N PHE A 263 17.87 18.34 -0.16
CA PHE A 263 16.49 18.71 0.22
C PHE A 263 16.31 19.26 1.64
N ALA A 264 17.35 19.30 2.48
CA ALA A 264 17.21 19.81 3.85
C ALA A 264 16.72 21.27 3.91
N GLN A 265 17.22 22.12 3.00
CA GLN A 265 16.81 23.53 2.96
C GLN A 265 15.38 23.68 2.45
N ASP A 266 14.98 22.88 1.46
CA ASP A 266 13.62 22.91 0.90
C ASP A 266 12.59 22.44 1.92
N LEU A 267 12.87 21.32 2.60
CA LEU A 267 12.04 20.82 3.69
C LEU A 267 11.92 21.86 4.81
N SER A 268 13.04 22.45 5.25
CA SER A 268 13.04 23.48 6.28
C SER A 268 12.25 24.72 5.87
N THR A 269 12.33 25.13 4.60
CA THR A 269 11.64 26.31 4.07
C THR A 269 10.14 26.06 4.00
N TYR A 270 9.74 24.88 3.52
CA TYR A 270 8.34 24.49 3.38
C TYR A 270 7.61 24.36 4.72
N ILE A 271 8.28 23.79 5.73
CA ILE A 271 7.72 23.61 7.08
C ILE A 271 7.65 24.95 7.83
N GLY A 272 8.67 25.78 7.69
CA GLY A 272 8.78 27.05 8.41
C GLY A 272 8.70 26.87 9.93
N ARG A 273 7.69 27.49 10.56
CA ARG A 273 7.41 27.37 12.01
C ARG A 273 5.97 26.94 12.30
N GLU A 274 5.39 26.16 11.39
CA GLU A 274 4.00 25.77 11.46
C GLU A 274 3.84 24.44 12.18
N LYS A 275 3.30 24.45 13.41
CA LYS A 275 3.09 23.23 14.21
C LYS A 275 2.29 22.15 13.46
N GLN A 276 1.34 22.55 12.61
CA GLN A 276 0.53 21.66 11.80
C GLN A 276 1.34 20.87 10.75
N LYS A 277 2.52 21.36 10.35
CA LYS A 277 3.45 20.66 9.44
C LYS A 277 4.55 19.91 10.20
N VAL A 278 4.98 20.43 11.36
CA VAL A 278 6.03 19.78 12.16
C VAL A 278 5.54 18.47 12.80
N LEU A 279 4.29 18.42 13.29
CA LEU A 279 3.77 17.20 13.92
C LEU A 279 3.73 16.01 12.95
N PRO A 280 3.12 16.13 11.74
CA PRO A 280 3.13 15.02 10.78
C PRO A 280 4.54 14.62 10.32
N LEU A 281 5.49 15.57 10.24
CA LEU A 281 6.89 15.27 9.96
C LEU A 281 7.49 14.40 11.07
N LEU A 282 7.31 14.79 12.33
CA LEU A 282 7.84 14.04 13.47
C LEU A 282 7.27 12.61 13.50
N ASP A 283 5.96 12.48 13.35
CA ASP A 283 5.29 11.16 13.32
C ASP A 283 5.81 10.30 12.17
N PHE A 284 6.01 10.90 10.99
CA PHE A 284 6.58 10.23 9.83
C PHE A 284 8.00 9.73 10.09
N MET A 285 8.88 10.60 10.60
CA MET A 285 10.28 10.26 10.87
C MET A 285 10.42 9.18 11.94
N MET A 286 9.60 9.24 13.00
CA MET A 286 9.58 8.19 14.03
C MET A 286 9.12 6.84 13.48
N ARG A 287 8.20 6.84 12.50
CA ARG A 287 7.75 5.61 11.85
C ARG A 287 8.77 5.06 10.86
N VAL A 288 9.41 5.91 10.05
CA VAL A 288 10.44 5.47 9.08
C VAL A 288 11.67 4.90 9.77
N SER A 289 12.07 5.48 10.90
CA SER A 289 13.25 5.06 11.66
C SER A 289 12.94 4.07 12.80
N GLY A 290 11.70 3.57 12.87
CA GLY A 290 11.31 2.57 13.84
C GLY A 290 11.93 1.19 13.52
N PRO A 291 12.09 0.32 14.52
CA PRO A 291 12.69 -1.01 14.33
C PRO A 291 11.92 -1.88 13.32
N ASP A 292 10.59 -1.73 13.25
CA ASP A 292 9.71 -2.54 12.38
C ASP A 292 9.44 -1.87 11.01
N ALA A 293 10.16 -0.81 10.66
CA ALA A 293 9.89 -0.03 9.45
C ALA A 293 10.27 -0.79 8.17
N GLU A 294 11.37 -1.55 8.21
CA GLU A 294 11.93 -2.32 7.09
C GLU A 294 12.17 -1.48 5.83
N THR A 295 12.38 -0.17 5.97
CA THR A 295 12.59 0.75 4.85
C THR A 295 14.03 0.71 4.30
N GLY A 296 14.96 0.09 5.03
CA GLY A 296 16.40 0.17 4.74
C GLY A 296 17.01 1.56 4.96
N ILE A 297 16.24 2.53 5.47
CA ILE A 297 16.71 3.91 5.66
C ILE A 297 17.25 4.09 7.08
N GLU A 298 18.55 4.30 7.19
CA GLU A 298 19.21 4.70 8.43
C GLU A 298 19.45 6.22 8.44
N LEU A 299 18.91 6.92 9.43
CA LEU A 299 19.20 8.35 9.57
C LEU A 299 20.63 8.56 10.06
N SER A 300 21.41 9.33 9.31
CA SER A 300 22.74 9.75 9.74
C SER A 300 22.65 10.74 10.90
N PRO A 301 23.73 10.90 11.69
CA PRO A 301 23.77 11.91 12.75
C PRO A 301 23.51 13.33 12.24
N MET A 302 23.95 13.68 11.02
CA MET A 302 23.63 14.99 10.46
C MET A 302 22.14 15.14 10.13
N MET A 303 21.49 14.08 9.63
CA MET A 303 20.04 14.09 9.40
C MET A 303 19.27 14.28 10.70
N ASP A 304 19.64 13.55 11.77
CA ASP A 304 19.05 13.71 13.10
C ASP A 304 19.20 15.17 13.60
N ALA A 305 20.36 15.79 13.40
CA ALA A 305 20.58 17.19 13.75
C ALA A 305 19.75 18.17 12.89
N GLN A 306 19.65 17.95 11.59
CA GLN A 306 18.81 18.78 10.71
C GLN A 306 17.34 18.69 11.10
N LEU A 307 16.83 17.49 11.37
CA LEU A 307 15.47 17.26 11.88
C LEU A 307 15.26 17.94 13.23
N LEU A 308 16.19 17.78 14.18
CA LEU A 308 16.12 18.43 15.49
C LEU A 308 16.05 19.96 15.36
N ARG A 309 16.81 20.56 14.45
CA ARG A 309 16.78 22.01 14.23
C ARG A 309 15.42 22.51 13.71
N ILE A 310 14.71 21.68 12.94
CA ILE A 310 13.36 21.99 12.41
C ILE A 310 12.30 21.75 13.49
N ILE A 311 12.35 20.59 14.16
CA ILE A 311 11.26 20.08 15.01
C ILE A 311 11.33 20.62 16.44
N ALA A 312 12.50 20.52 17.07
CA ALA A 312 12.64 20.78 18.50
C ALA A 312 12.19 22.19 18.92
N PRO A 313 12.46 23.29 18.17
CA PRO A 313 12.00 24.63 18.56
C PRO A 313 10.48 24.78 18.70
N ILE A 314 9.70 23.92 18.05
CA ILE A 314 8.23 23.93 18.09
C ILE A 314 7.68 23.06 19.24
N PHE A 315 8.44 22.04 19.65
CA PHE A 315 8.08 21.10 20.72
C PHE A 315 9.03 21.19 21.92
N PRO A 316 9.19 22.38 22.56
CA PRO A 316 10.07 22.53 23.73
C PRO A 316 9.68 21.50 24.80
N PRO A 317 10.61 21.10 25.70
CA PRO A 317 10.31 20.13 26.74
C PRO A 317 9.07 20.57 27.55
N GLN A 318 8.00 19.78 27.48
CA GLN A 318 6.72 20.06 28.11
C GLN A 318 6.30 18.91 29.02
N GLU A 319 5.69 19.28 30.16
CA GLU A 319 4.98 18.34 31.03
C GLU A 319 3.73 17.82 30.33
N HIS A 320 3.36 16.57 30.61
CA HIS A 320 2.09 16.03 30.15
C HIS A 320 0.91 16.80 30.80
N SER A 321 -0.10 17.17 29.99
CA SER A 321 -1.26 17.97 30.45
C SER A 321 -2.06 17.31 31.58
N TYR A 322 -1.96 15.99 31.74
CA TYR A 322 -2.48 15.26 32.90
C TYR A 322 -1.40 15.10 33.96
N GLY A 323 -0.95 16.22 34.55
CA GLY A 323 0.20 16.35 35.47
C GLY A 323 0.20 15.47 36.74
N HIS A 324 -0.72 14.52 36.88
CA HIS A 324 -0.73 13.48 37.90
C HIS A 324 -0.18 12.11 37.42
N LEU A 325 0.04 11.90 36.12
CA LEU A 325 0.59 10.65 35.57
C LEU A 325 2.11 10.69 35.32
N GLY A 326 2.77 11.83 35.56
CA GLY A 326 4.23 11.98 35.62
C GLY A 326 4.97 11.71 34.30
N GLY A 327 5.50 12.76 33.66
CA GLY A 327 6.43 12.61 32.53
C GLY A 327 6.32 13.67 31.45
N ILE A 328 7.23 13.59 30.50
CA ILE A 328 7.33 14.48 29.35
C ILE A 328 6.28 14.10 28.30
N ASP A 329 5.68 15.07 27.60
CA ASP A 329 4.67 14.78 26.57
C ASP A 329 5.22 13.93 25.41
N VAL A 330 4.33 13.23 24.69
CA VAL A 330 4.72 12.29 23.61
C VAL A 330 5.59 12.95 22.54
N ASN A 331 5.32 14.21 22.18
CA ASN A 331 6.11 14.91 21.16
C ASN A 331 7.49 15.25 21.69
N SER A 332 7.59 15.81 22.91
CA SER A 332 8.87 16.02 23.58
C SER A 332 9.65 14.70 23.67
N ARG A 333 8.98 13.58 23.96
CA ARG A 333 9.60 12.25 24.06
C ARG A 333 10.18 11.82 22.72
N ASN A 334 9.48 12.03 21.62
CA ASN A 334 9.98 11.76 20.27
C ASN A 334 11.16 12.68 19.90
N VAL A 335 11.14 13.96 20.30
CA VAL A 335 12.31 14.85 20.15
C VAL A 335 13.50 14.33 20.98
N MET A 336 13.28 13.86 22.21
CA MET A 336 14.34 13.29 23.05
C MET A 336 14.92 12.00 22.45
N ARG A 337 14.14 11.20 21.72
CA ARG A 337 14.66 10.02 20.99
C ARG A 337 15.70 10.42 19.94
N LEU A 338 15.47 11.51 19.20
CA LEU A 338 16.45 12.03 18.24
C LEU A 338 17.73 12.51 18.95
N PHE A 339 17.60 13.18 20.10
CA PHE A 339 18.78 13.54 20.90
C PHE A 339 19.51 12.31 21.45
N HIS A 340 18.79 11.28 21.89
CA HIS A 340 19.38 10.04 22.40
C HIS A 340 20.22 9.31 21.35
N ARG A 341 19.75 9.27 20.09
CA ARG A 341 20.53 8.74 18.95
C ARG A 341 21.86 9.47 18.79
N LEU A 342 21.84 10.80 18.81
CA LEU A 342 23.07 11.60 18.76
C LEU A 342 23.97 11.43 19.99
N ALA A 343 23.38 11.24 21.16
CA ALA A 343 24.12 11.13 22.42
C ALA A 343 24.83 9.78 22.58
N THR A 344 24.27 8.72 21.98
CA THR A 344 24.81 7.35 22.07
C THR A 344 25.69 6.96 20.90
N ASP A 345 25.65 7.69 19.79
CA ASP A 345 26.57 7.52 18.67
C ASP A 345 27.94 8.16 18.97
N THR A 346 29.00 7.37 19.07
CA THR A 346 30.36 7.84 19.38
C THR A 346 31.19 8.23 18.16
N ARG A 347 30.64 8.12 16.94
CA ARG A 347 31.34 8.54 15.71
C ARG A 347 31.57 10.05 15.70
N SER A 348 32.62 10.48 15.01
CA SER A 348 32.97 11.90 14.89
C SER A 348 31.84 12.73 14.28
N GLU A 349 31.08 12.15 13.35
CA GLU A 349 29.94 12.80 12.70
C GLU A 349 28.86 13.24 13.71
N ALA A 350 28.52 12.40 14.68
CA ALA A 350 27.56 12.75 15.73
C ALA A 350 28.05 13.89 16.62
N ALA A 351 29.35 13.90 16.95
CA ALA A 351 29.96 14.99 17.69
C ALA A 351 29.93 16.32 16.91
N GLU A 352 30.11 16.27 15.58
CA GLU A 352 29.99 17.43 14.70
C GLU A 352 28.56 17.92 14.57
N ALA A 353 27.60 16.99 14.46
CA ALA A 353 26.17 17.27 14.43
C ALA A 353 25.70 18.00 15.72
N LEU A 354 26.12 17.54 16.91
CA LEU A 354 25.85 18.22 18.19
C LEU A 354 26.49 19.62 18.25
N LYS A 355 27.74 19.77 17.79
CA LYS A 355 28.40 21.09 17.72
C LYS A 355 27.67 22.04 16.78
N TRP A 356 27.16 21.54 15.66
CA TRP A 356 26.37 22.30 14.70
C TRP A 356 25.04 22.76 15.31
N LEU A 357 24.31 21.86 15.96
CA LEU A 357 23.08 22.17 16.70
C LEU A 357 23.29 23.26 17.74
N ARG A 358 24.37 23.17 18.52
CA ARG A 358 24.70 24.13 19.58
C ARG A 358 24.89 25.56 19.07
N LYS A 359 25.36 25.72 17.84
CA LYS A 359 25.53 27.05 17.20
C LYS A 359 24.20 27.65 16.74
N ALA A 360 23.16 26.85 16.57
CA ALA A 360 21.87 27.32 16.08
C ALA A 360 21.10 28.08 17.18
N ARG A 361 20.79 29.36 16.94
CA ARG A 361 20.07 30.22 17.89
C ARG A 361 18.71 29.64 18.32
N VAL A 362 18.02 28.94 17.42
CA VAL A 362 16.73 28.31 17.69
C VAL A 362 16.82 27.16 18.71
N MET A 363 18.01 26.59 18.90
CA MET A 363 18.25 25.46 19.80
C MET A 363 18.59 25.88 21.24
N LYS A 364 18.59 27.19 21.57
CA LYS A 364 18.94 27.69 22.90
C LYS A 364 18.14 27.03 24.04
N ILE A 365 16.89 26.66 23.80
CA ILE A 365 16.01 26.02 24.78
C ILE A 365 16.52 24.61 25.15
N TYR A 366 17.27 23.95 24.26
CA TYR A 366 17.84 22.62 24.45
C TYR A 366 19.34 22.64 24.76
N ASN A 367 19.92 23.80 25.10
CA ASN A 367 21.36 23.90 25.35
C ASN A 367 21.85 22.92 26.43
N ASN A 368 21.05 22.68 27.47
CA ASN A 368 21.40 21.74 28.52
C ASN A 368 21.33 20.30 28.01
N VAL A 369 20.27 19.92 27.29
CA VAL A 369 20.15 18.61 26.62
C VAL A 369 21.33 18.36 25.66
N ILE A 370 21.73 19.36 24.87
CA ILE A 370 22.89 19.24 23.96
C ILE A 370 24.19 19.03 24.74
N LYS A 371 24.42 19.79 25.83
CA LYS A 371 25.60 19.61 26.68
C LYS A 371 25.62 18.23 27.33
N HIS A 372 24.46 17.77 27.78
CA HIS A 372 24.31 16.43 28.35
C HIS A 372 24.67 15.36 27.34
N ALA A 373 24.13 15.44 26.12
CA ALA A 373 24.47 14.55 25.01
C ALA A 373 25.99 14.54 24.69
N GLU A 374 26.61 15.72 24.61
CA GLU A 374 28.07 15.84 24.39
C GLU A 374 28.89 15.21 25.52
N GLN A 375 28.43 15.31 26.77
CA GLN A 375 29.10 14.71 27.92
C GLN A 375 28.94 13.19 27.94
N LEU A 376 27.73 12.70 27.65
CA LEU A 376 27.43 11.27 27.57
C LEU A 376 28.26 10.60 26.48
N GLN A 377 28.29 11.19 25.28
CA GLN A 377 29.10 10.70 24.16
C GLN A 377 30.58 10.56 24.55
N LYS A 378 31.14 11.53 25.29
CA LYS A 378 32.52 11.48 25.80
C LYS A 378 32.73 10.35 26.80
N LYS A 379 31.81 10.16 27.74
CA LYS A 379 31.90 9.08 28.74
C LYS A 379 31.84 7.71 28.08
N ILE A 380 30.92 7.51 27.13
CA ILE A 380 30.80 6.28 26.35
C ILE A 380 32.09 6.04 25.56
N SER A 381 32.63 7.05 24.87
CA SER A 381 33.87 6.92 24.08
C SER A 381 35.13 6.56 24.90
N ARG A 382 35.06 6.72 26.23
CA ARG A 382 36.14 6.43 27.18
C ARG A 382 35.86 5.19 28.03
N ASP A 383 34.80 4.46 27.73
CA ASP A 383 34.29 3.32 28.51
C ASP A 383 34.03 3.68 29.99
N GLU A 384 33.75 4.95 30.29
CA GLU A 384 33.43 5.44 31.65
C GLU A 384 31.99 5.08 32.06
N CYS A 385 31.12 4.76 31.09
CA CYS A 385 29.76 4.25 31.33
C CYS A 385 29.27 3.39 30.15
N PRO A 386 28.36 2.43 30.40
CA PRO A 386 27.68 1.71 29.31
C PRO A 386 26.79 2.64 28.49
N VAL A 387 26.44 2.23 27.27
CA VAL A 387 25.46 2.92 26.43
C VAL A 387 24.08 2.82 27.10
N PRO A 388 23.47 3.93 27.54
CA PRO A 388 22.18 3.90 28.19
C PRO A 388 21.07 3.63 27.17
N ASP A 389 20.07 2.85 27.57
CA ASP A 389 18.81 2.81 26.84
C ASP A 389 18.08 4.16 26.90
N PHE A 390 17.01 4.30 26.10
CA PHE A 390 16.29 5.56 26.01
C PHE A 390 15.64 5.97 27.35
N ALA A 391 15.20 5.02 28.16
CA ALA A 391 14.57 5.30 29.45
C ALA A 391 15.59 5.87 30.44
N SER A 392 16.76 5.23 30.54
CA SER A 392 17.87 5.64 31.41
C SER A 392 18.44 6.99 31.00
N TYR A 393 18.53 7.25 29.68
CA TYR A 393 18.93 8.56 29.16
C TYR A 393 17.97 9.66 29.61
N LEU A 394 16.66 9.42 29.51
CA LEU A 394 15.66 10.41 29.90
C LEU A 394 15.66 10.67 31.41
N GLU A 395 15.76 9.62 32.22
CA GLU A 395 15.90 9.74 33.68
C GLU A 395 17.16 10.54 34.04
N GLY A 396 18.27 10.32 33.32
CA GLY A 396 19.49 11.09 33.48
C GLY A 396 19.30 12.59 33.24
N LEU A 397 18.53 12.98 32.21
CA LEU A 397 18.19 14.37 31.92
C LEU A 397 17.29 15.01 32.99
N GLU A 398 16.34 14.26 33.53
CA GLU A 398 15.44 14.72 34.58
C GLU A 398 16.20 14.92 35.92
N ASN A 399 17.01 13.94 36.31
CA ASN A 399 17.79 13.97 37.55
C ASN A 399 18.88 15.06 37.56
N SER A 400 19.44 15.38 36.38
CA SER A 400 20.43 16.46 36.21
C SER A 400 19.81 17.84 36.07
N ASN A 401 18.47 17.94 36.04
CA ASN A 401 17.73 19.17 35.74
C ASN A 401 18.14 19.81 34.40
N ASP A 402 18.62 18.97 33.46
CA ASP A 402 18.98 19.39 32.10
C ASP A 402 17.75 19.49 31.20
N LEU A 403 16.65 18.84 31.59
CA LEU A 403 15.33 18.97 30.97
C LEU A 403 14.52 20.08 31.63
N ILE A 404 14.73 21.34 31.21
CA ILE A 404 13.93 22.47 31.71
C ILE A 404 12.53 22.40 31.10
N GLN A 405 11.63 21.77 31.83
CA GLN A 405 10.22 21.65 31.45
C GLN A 405 9.53 23.02 31.51
N ARG A 406 8.72 23.32 30.50
CA ARG A 406 7.86 24.50 30.48
C ARG A 406 6.41 24.06 30.60
N ARG A 407 5.64 24.76 31.44
CA ARG A 407 4.18 24.66 31.41
C ARG A 407 3.69 24.99 30.00
N ASN A 408 2.86 24.10 29.46
CA ASN A 408 2.32 24.24 28.13
C ASN A 408 1.51 25.55 28.05
N ARG A 409 1.92 26.48 27.17
CA ARG A 409 1.20 27.75 26.98
C ARG A 409 -0.17 27.58 26.31
N PHE A 410 -0.43 26.40 25.76
CA PHE A 410 -1.72 26.04 25.19
C PHE A 410 -2.67 25.40 26.22
N ASP A 411 -2.23 25.19 27.47
CA ASP A 411 -3.08 24.71 28.59
C ASP A 411 -3.73 25.86 29.37
N ILE A 412 -4.07 26.98 28.69
CA ILE A 412 -4.82 28.08 29.32
C ILE A 412 -6.23 28.16 28.71
N LYS A 413 -7.17 27.60 29.48
CA LYS A 413 -8.65 27.68 29.44
C LYS A 413 -9.39 27.03 28.29
#